data_AF-A0A1U7NBH7-F1
#
_entry.id   AF-A0A1U7NBH7-F1
#
_cell.length_a   1.000
_cell.length_b   1.000
_cell.length_c   1.000
_cell.angle_alpha   90.00
_cell.angle_beta   90.00
_cell.angle_gamma   90.00
#
_symmetry.space_group_name_H-M   'P 1'
#
loop_
_entity.id
_entity.type
_entity.pdbx_description
1 polymer ?
#
loop_
_entity_poly.entity_id
_entity_poly.type
_entity_poly.pdbx_seq_one_letter_code
_entity_poly.pdbx_strand_id
1 'polypeptide(L)' 'MDSSKRNKRGRTWHQHVVPFEDGWAVRREGNKGITSKHQKQSTAIRKAKSMAKKYKADVIIHRASGGIRERISYTTKE' A
#
# COMPACT_ATOMS: atom_id res chain seq x y z
N MET A 1 -22.13 -16.36 9.17
CA MET A 1 -20.67 -16.15 9.29
C MET A 1 -20.37 -14.66 9.20
N ASP A 2 -20.10 -14.03 10.34
CA ASP A 2 -19.86 -12.59 10.48
C ASP A 2 -18.43 -12.24 10.03
N SER A 3 -18.27 -11.60 8.86
CA SER A 3 -16.98 -11.06 8.39
C SER A 3 -16.90 -9.53 8.49
N SER A 4 -17.74 -8.93 9.35
CA SER A 4 -17.93 -7.47 9.43
C SER A 4 -16.98 -6.78 10.41
N LYS A 5 -16.11 -7.52 11.12
CA LYS A 5 -15.12 -6.97 12.06
C LYS A 5 -13.76 -6.63 11.42
N ARG A 6 -13.72 -5.92 10.27
CA ARG A 6 -12.50 -5.21 9.85
C ARG A 6 -12.69 -3.70 9.86
N ASN A 7 -12.70 -3.23 11.11
CA ASN A 7 -12.09 -1.98 11.58
C ASN A 7 -12.70 -0.66 11.09
N LYS A 8 -13.44 -0.03 12.00
CA LYS A 8 -13.82 1.40 12.04
C LYS A 8 -12.59 2.34 12.20
N ARG A 9 -11.44 2.02 11.60
CA ARG A 9 -10.35 2.98 11.41
C ARG A 9 -10.60 3.59 10.04
N GLY A 10 -10.92 4.88 10.01
CA GLY A 10 -11.32 5.60 8.79
C GLY A 10 -10.44 5.23 7.60
N ARG A 11 -11.05 5.09 6.42
CA ARG A 11 -10.34 4.80 5.17
C ARG A 11 -9.13 5.72 5.06
N THR A 12 -7.93 5.18 5.18
CA THR A 12 -6.70 5.96 4.97
C THR A 12 -6.30 5.90 3.51
N TRP A 13 -5.46 6.84 3.10
CA TRP A 13 -4.87 6.84 1.77
C TRP A 13 -3.50 6.18 1.76
N HIS A 14 -3.18 5.39 2.79
CA HIS A 14 -1.91 4.67 2.87
C HIS A 14 -1.84 3.63 1.77
N GLN A 15 -0.69 3.58 1.10
CA GLN A 15 -0.45 2.73 -0.05
C GLN A 15 0.47 1.59 0.36
N HIS A 16 0.02 0.35 0.16
CA HIS A 16 0.81 -0.84 0.41
C HIS A 16 1.32 -1.41 -0.90
N VAL A 17 2.64 -1.63 -0.96
CA VAL A 17 3.27 -2.40 -2.02
C VAL A 17 3.40 -3.84 -1.50
N VAL A 18 2.61 -4.76 -2.02
CA VAL A 18 2.55 -6.16 -1.60
C VAL A 18 3.00 -7.10 -2.72
N PRO A 19 3.60 -8.26 -2.40
CA PRO A 19 3.76 -9.32 -3.39
C PRO A 19 2.38 -9.77 -3.88
N PHE A 20 2.26 -10.02 -5.18
CA PHE A 20 1.00 -10.38 -5.82
C PHE A 20 1.25 -11.16 -7.09
N GLU A 21 0.71 -12.39 -7.17
CA GLU A 21 0.99 -13.34 -8.24
C GLU A 21 2.53 -13.47 -8.41
N ASP A 22 3.05 -13.36 -9.63
CA ASP A 22 4.49 -13.39 -9.94
C ASP A 22 5.17 -12.02 -9.87
N GLY A 23 4.57 -11.05 -9.18
CA GLY A 23 5.09 -9.69 -9.13
C GLY A 23 4.64 -8.92 -7.90
N TRP A 24 4.25 -7.67 -8.14
CA TRP A 24 4.00 -6.68 -7.11
C TRP A 24 2.74 -5.89 -7.41
N ALA A 25 1.99 -5.60 -6.36
CA ALA A 25 0.78 -4.82 -6.47
C ALA A 25 0.81 -3.64 -5.51
N VAL A 26 0.18 -2.54 -5.92
CA VAL A 26 -0.19 -1.46 -5.02
C VAL A 26 -1.63 -1.64 -4.62
N ARG A 27 -1.91 -1.66 -3.31
CA ARG A 27 -3.25 -1.61 -2.76
C ARG A 27 -3.35 -0.51 -1.72
N ARG A 28 -4.53 0.06 -1.56
CA ARG A 28 -4.79 1.02 -0.50
C ARG A 28 -5.20 0.30 0.78
N GLU A 29 -4.79 0.83 1.92
CA GLU A 29 -5.24 0.37 3.24
C GLU A 29 -6.79 0.41 3.32
N GLY A 30 -7.38 -0.65 3.86
CA GLY A 30 -8.83 -0.83 3.91
C GLY A 30 -9.55 -1.07 2.57
N ASN A 31 -8.86 -1.06 1.43
CA ASN A 31 -9.45 -1.44 0.14
C ASN A 31 -9.44 -2.95 -0.04
N LYS A 32 -10.53 -3.52 -0.59
CA LYS A 32 -10.61 -4.96 -0.88
C LYS A 32 -9.82 -5.37 -2.13
N GLY A 33 -9.60 -4.44 -3.05
CA GLY A 33 -8.95 -4.70 -4.34
C GLY A 33 -7.54 -4.13 -4.49
N ILE A 34 -6.83 -4.64 -5.50
CA ILE A 34 -5.56 -4.09 -5.98
C ILE A 34 -5.83 -2.83 -6.81
N THR A 35 -5.04 -1.79 -6.58
CA THR A 35 -5.08 -0.52 -7.33
C THR A 35 -4.24 -0.59 -8.60
N SER A 36 -3.10 -1.29 -8.58
CA SER A 36 -2.25 -1.46 -9.76
C SER A 36 -1.35 -2.70 -9.63
N LYS A 37 -1.12 -3.40 -10.74
CA LYS A 37 -0.22 -4.56 -10.85
C LYS A 37 1.08 -4.16 -11.56
N HIS A 38 2.20 -4.73 -11.14
CA HIS A 38 3.53 -4.43 -11.65
C HIS A 38 4.43 -5.66 -11.58
N GLN A 39 5.28 -5.85 -12.58
CA GLN A 39 6.28 -6.93 -12.59
C GLN A 39 7.39 -6.70 -11.55
N LYS A 40 7.84 -5.45 -11.41
CA LYS A 40 8.96 -5.08 -10.51
C LYS A 40 8.47 -4.32 -9.29
N GLN A 41 9.05 -4.64 -8.14
CA GLN A 41 8.78 -3.93 -6.88
C GLN A 41 9.08 -2.43 -7.00
N SER A 42 10.16 -2.06 -7.67
CA SER A 42 10.56 -0.67 -7.87
C SER A 42 9.50 0.15 -8.62
N THR A 43 8.83 -0.45 -9.61
CA THR A 43 7.73 0.18 -10.34
C THR A 43 6.50 0.36 -9.46
N ALA A 44 6.14 -0.65 -8.67
CA ALA A 44 5.06 -0.54 -7.69
C ALA A 44 5.34 0.53 -6.63
N ILE A 45 6.58 0.61 -6.13
CA ILE A 45 7.02 1.65 -5.20
C ILE A 45 6.87 3.04 -5.81
N ARG A 46 7.31 3.26 -7.06
CA ARG A 46 7.13 4.56 -7.74
C ARG A 46 5.66 4.95 -7.80
N LYS A 47 4.78 4.02 -8.22
CA LYS A 47 3.35 4.28 -8.30
C LYS A 47 2.74 4.59 -6.92
N ALA A 48 3.12 3.82 -5.90
CA ALA A 48 2.68 4.05 -4.53
C ALA A 48 3.14 5.42 -4.01
N LYS A 49 4.41 5.82 -4.23
CA LYS A 49 4.95 7.13 -3.88
C LYS A 49 4.18 8.28 -4.53
N SER A 50 3.85 8.18 -5.82
CA SER A 50 3.07 9.22 -6.51
C SER A 50 1.67 9.39 -5.90
N MET A 51 1.00 8.30 -5.54
CA MET A 51 -0.31 8.36 -4.89
C MET A 51 -0.22 8.88 -3.45
N ALA A 52 0.72 8.36 -2.67
CA ALA A 52 1.01 8.79 -1.32
C ALA A 52 1.30 10.29 -1.22
N LYS A 53 2.10 10.84 -2.13
CA LYS A 53 2.35 12.29 -2.23
C LYS A 53 1.07 13.08 -2.50
N LYS A 54 0.22 12.61 -3.42
CA LYS A 54 -1.04 13.28 -3.76
C LYS A 54 -2.01 13.34 -2.57
N TYR A 55 -2.01 12.30 -1.74
CA TYR A 55 -2.95 12.16 -0.63
C TYR A 55 -2.34 12.40 0.75
N LYS A 56 -1.09 12.90 0.83
CA LYS A 56 -0.33 13.11 2.07
C LYS A 56 -0.38 11.90 3.00
N ALA A 57 -0.04 10.73 2.45
CA ALA A 57 -0.22 9.45 3.12
C ALA A 57 1.00 8.56 3.01
N ASP A 58 1.15 7.63 3.94
CA ASP A 58 2.30 6.74 3.99
C ASP A 58 2.31 5.67 2.89
N VAL A 59 3.52 5.27 2.50
CA VAL A 59 3.80 4.08 1.69
C VAL A 59 4.37 2.99 2.59
N ILE A 60 3.77 1.80 2.55
CA ILE A 60 4.22 0.62 3.28
C ILE A 60 4.69 -0.40 2.26
N ILE A 61 5.98 -0.74 2.29
CA ILE A 61 6.59 -1.66 1.34
C ILE A 61 6.76 -3.01 2.03
N HIS A 62 6.14 -4.05 1.49
CA HIS A 62 6.30 -5.42 1.99
C HIS A 62 7.47 -6.12 1.28
N ARG A 63 8.03 -7.13 1.94
CA ARG A 63 8.95 -8.11 1.37
C ARG A 63 8.16 -9.21 0.65
N ALA A 64 8.82 -9.95 -0.23
CA ALA A 64 8.24 -11.15 -0.83
C ALA A 64 7.86 -12.19 0.24
N SER A 65 8.57 -12.21 1.38
CA SER A 65 8.26 -13.05 2.54
C SER A 65 7.08 -12.58 3.40
N GLY A 66 6.42 -11.46 3.05
CA GLY A 66 5.22 -10.97 3.74
C GLY A 66 5.45 -9.99 4.90
N GLY A 67 6.69 -9.79 5.35
CA GLY A 67 7.03 -8.77 6.35
C GLY A 67 7.13 -7.35 5.77
N ILE A 68 7.10 -6.31 6.62
CA ILE A 68 7.37 -4.94 6.18
C ILE A 68 8.88 -4.78 5.93
N ARG A 69 9.23 -4.26 4.75
CA ARG A 69 10.60 -3.86 4.40
C ARG A 69 10.89 -2.43 4.85
N GLU A 70 9.99 -1.51 4.51
CA GLU A 70 10.20 -0.07 4.64
C GLU A 70 8.86 0.65 4.75
N ARG A 71 8.83 1.76 5.49
CA ARG A 71 7.72 2.71 5.51
C ARG A 71 8.24 4.09 5.15
N ILE A 72 7.52 4.78 4.27
CA ILE A 72 7.84 6.14 3.82
C ILE A 72 6.65 7.02 4.12
N SER A 73 6.79 7.93 5.07
CA SER A 73 5.71 8.81 5.50
C SER A 73 5.70 10.13 4.71
N TYR A 74 4.53 10.56 4.27
CA TYR A 74 4.30 11.81 3.55
C TYR A 74 3.32 12.75 4.27
N THR A 75 3.00 12.42 5.54
CA THR A 75 2.06 13.18 6.38
C THR A 75 2.70 14.43 6.99
N THR A 76 4.03 14.45 7.11
CA THR A 76 4.79 15.56 7.72
C THR A 76 5.64 16.20 6.64
N LYS A 77 5.12 17.28 6.03
CA LYS A 77 6.00 18.34 5.54
C LYS A 77 6.00 19.38 6.65
N GLU A 78 7.15 19.54 7.31
CA GLU A 78 7.48 20.79 7.99
C GLU A 78 7.60 21.92 6.95
#